data_AF-A0A2M9JUS1-F1
#
_entry.id   AF-A0A2M9JUS1-F1
#
_cell.length_a   1.000
_cell.length_b   1.000
_cell.length_c   1.000
_cell.angle_alpha   90.00
_cell.angle_beta   90.00
_cell.angle_gamma   90.00
#
_symmetry.space_group_name_H-M   'P 1'
#
loop_
_entity.id
_entity.type
_entity.pdbx_description
1 polymer ?
#
loop_
_entity_poly.entity_id
_entity_poly.type
_entity_poly.pdbx_seq_one_letter_code
_entity_poly.pdbx_strand_id
1 'polypeptide(L)'
;MTRTWGTALRPAALLLFLLVETVLVDTGSLTAAVALAATAAAGSALAVCSLLSARCAPAVPRTRVRTTMRDREQRTAFLPQRDPDARGRSRPRAPGRLLLTAA
;
A
#
# COMPACT_ATOMS: atom_id res chain seq x y z
N MET A 1 10.98 5.68 -0.02
CA MET A 1 11.39 4.86 -1.17
C MET A 1 10.19 4.71 -2.07
N THR A 2 10.10 5.47 -3.16
CA THR A 2 9.21 5.29 -4.34
C THR A 2 9.19 6.61 -5.12
N ARG A 3 10.15 6.80 -6.03
CA ARG A 3 10.06 7.84 -7.07
C ARG A 3 10.69 7.36 -8.39
N THR A 4 10.59 6.07 -8.68
CA THR A 4 11.06 5.46 -9.94
C THR A 4 9.92 5.17 -10.91
N TRP A 5 8.66 5.41 -10.51
CA TRP A 5 7.51 5.20 -11.39
C TRP A 5 7.58 6.07 -12.65
N GLY A 6 8.19 7.26 -12.56
CA GLY A 6 8.41 8.16 -13.70
C GLY A 6 9.33 7.59 -14.79
N THR A 7 10.32 6.76 -14.42
CA THR A 7 11.30 6.26 -15.40
C THR A 7 10.80 5.06 -16.20
N ALA A 8 9.86 4.28 -15.64
CA ALA A 8 9.26 3.13 -16.30
C ALA A 8 8.06 3.48 -17.24
N LEU A 9 7.47 4.67 -17.07
CA LEU A 9 6.35 5.13 -17.90
C LEU A 9 6.74 5.38 -19.35
N ARG A 10 7.94 5.92 -19.60
CA ARG A 10 8.47 6.17 -20.95
C ARG A 10 8.64 4.90 -21.79
N PRO A 11 9.34 3.85 -21.32
CA PRO A 11 9.48 2.62 -22.11
C PRO A 11 8.14 1.89 -22.26
N ALA A 12 7.26 1.92 -21.25
CA ALA A 12 5.93 1.32 -21.35
C ALA A 12 5.06 2.00 -22.41
N ALA A 13 5.10 3.34 -22.48
CA ALA A 13 4.39 4.10 -23.51
C ALA A 13 4.90 3.81 -24.92
N LEU A 14 6.23 3.70 -25.09
CA LEU A 14 6.83 3.30 -26.37
C LEU A 14 6.39 1.90 -26.80
N LEU A 15 6.44 0.92 -25.88
CA LEU A 15 6.02 -0.45 -26.15
C LEU A 15 4.54 -0.52 -26.57
N LEU A 16 3.68 0.26 -25.91
CA LEU A 16 2.26 0.35 -26.24
C LEU A 16 2.04 1.03 -27.60
N PHE A 17 2.82 2.06 -27.92
CA PHE A 17 2.78 2.71 -29.24
C PHE A 17 3.19 1.75 -30.36
N LEU A 18 4.31 1.04 -30.21
CA LEU A 18 4.72 0.02 -31.17
C LEU A 18 3.68 -1.10 -31.31
N LEU A 19 3.08 -1.55 -30.21
CA LEU A 19 2.05 -2.59 -30.24
C LEU A 19 0.83 -2.10 -31.05
N VAL A 20 0.38 -0.87 -30.83
CA VAL A 20 -0.73 -0.26 -31.57
C VAL A 20 -0.40 -0.15 -33.06
N GLU A 21 0.81 0.31 -33.43
CA GLU A 21 1.26 0.35 -34.83
C GLU A 21 1.25 -1.04 -35.47
N THR A 22 1.79 -2.06 -34.78
CA THR A 22 1.81 -3.42 -35.32
C THR A 22 0.42 -3.98 -35.56
N VAL A 23 -0.54 -3.71 -34.68
CA VAL A 23 -1.93 -4.14 -34.86
C VAL A 23 -2.64 -3.34 -35.95
N LEU A 24 -2.32 -2.04 -36.13
CA LEU A 24 -2.85 -1.22 -37.22
C LEU A 24 -2.33 -1.67 -38.59
N VAL A 25 -1.07 -2.10 -38.66
CA VAL A 25 -0.47 -2.66 -39.88
C VAL A 25 -1.07 -4.04 -40.20
N ASP A 26 -1.48 -4.80 -39.18
CA ASP A 26 -2.10 -6.13 -39.31
C ASP A 26 -3.65 -6.09 -39.42
N THR A 27 -4.22 -4.95 -39.86
CA THR A 27 -5.67 -4.67 -39.94
C THR A 27 -6.50 -5.61 -40.83
N GLY A 28 -5.89 -6.65 -41.40
CA GLY A 28 -6.57 -7.71 -42.13
C GLY A 28 -7.42 -8.66 -41.26
N SER A 29 -7.22 -8.72 -39.93
CA SER A 29 -8.01 -9.60 -39.06
C SER A 29 -8.92 -8.84 -38.08
N LEU A 30 -10.23 -8.90 -38.34
CA LEU A 30 -11.28 -8.39 -37.43
C LEU A 30 -11.12 -8.92 -36.00
N THR A 31 -10.61 -10.14 -35.86
CA THR A 31 -10.34 -10.80 -34.58
C THR A 31 -9.25 -10.08 -33.77
N ALA A 32 -8.17 -9.63 -34.41
CA ALA A 32 -7.12 -8.86 -33.72
C ALA A 32 -7.63 -7.48 -33.30
N ALA A 33 -8.45 -6.83 -34.15
CA ALA A 33 -9.06 -5.54 -33.82
C ALA A 33 -9.99 -5.66 -32.59
N VAL A 34 -10.83 -6.70 -32.52
CA VAL A 34 -11.71 -6.95 -31.38
C VAL A 34 -10.93 -7.30 -30.11
N ALA A 35 -9.90 -8.15 -30.21
CA ALA A 35 -9.05 -8.49 -29.07
C ALA A 35 -8.29 -7.27 -28.51
N LEU A 36 -7.79 -6.41 -29.40
CA LEU A 36 -7.16 -5.16 -29.00
C LEU A 36 -8.16 -4.21 -28.33
N ALA A 37 -9.35 -4.03 -28.92
CA ALA A 37 -10.39 -3.19 -28.35
C ALA A 37 -10.83 -3.67 -26.96
N ALA A 38 -11.00 -4.98 -26.77
CA ALA A 38 -11.34 -5.58 -25.48
C ALA A 38 -10.22 -5.36 -24.44
N THR A 39 -8.96 -5.50 -24.85
CA THR A 39 -7.80 -5.29 -23.97
C THR A 39 -7.66 -3.82 -23.58
N ALA A 40 -7.86 -2.90 -24.53
CA ALA A 40 -7.85 -1.46 -24.27
C ALA A 40 -8.99 -1.05 -23.33
N ALA A 41 -10.20 -1.59 -23.52
CA ALA A 41 -11.33 -1.36 -22.65
C ALA A 41 -11.05 -1.85 -21.22
N ALA A 42 -10.59 -3.10 -21.06
CA ALA A 42 -10.22 -3.66 -19.76
C ALA A 42 -9.09 -2.87 -19.08
N GLY A 43 -8.05 -2.49 -19.85
CA GLY A 43 -6.95 -1.67 -19.37
C GLY A 43 -7.39 -0.29 -18.88
N SER A 44 -8.29 0.37 -19.63
CA SER A 44 -8.84 1.67 -19.24
C SER A 44 -9.70 1.59 -17.97
N ALA A 45 -10.51 0.55 -17.84
CA ALA A 45 -11.32 0.31 -16.64
C ALA A 45 -10.42 0.09 -15.40
N LEU A 46 -9.37 -0.72 -15.53
CA LEU A 46 -8.39 -0.93 -14.45
C LEU A 46 -7.64 0.35 -14.09
N ALA A 47 -7.26 1.17 -15.08
CA ALA A 47 -6.61 2.46 -14.84
C ALA A 47 -7.52 3.44 -14.08
N VAL A 48 -8.80 3.50 -14.44
CA VAL A 48 -9.80 4.31 -13.73
C VAL A 48 -9.99 3.80 -12.30
N CYS A 49 -10.15 2.49 -12.10
CA CYS A 49 -10.26 1.90 -10.76
C CYS A 49 -9.02 2.17 -9.89
N SER A 50 -7.82 2.05 -10.48
CA SER A 50 -6.55 2.37 -9.83
C SER A 50 -6.49 3.83 -9.42
N LEU A 51 -6.83 4.75 -10.32
CA LEU A 51 -6.84 6.18 -10.06
C LEU A 51 -7.84 6.52 -8.95
N LEU A 52 -9.06 5.97 -9.02
CA LEU A 52 -10.08 6.20 -8.01
C LEU A 52 -9.62 5.70 -6.63
N SER A 53 -9.05 4.50 -6.58
CA SER A 53 -8.49 3.92 -5.36
C SER A 53 -7.36 4.77 -4.79
N ALA A 54 -6.48 5.31 -5.64
CA ALA A 54 -5.40 6.20 -5.23
C ALA A 54 -5.92 7.55 -4.70
N ARG A 55 -7.02 8.07 -5.25
CA ARG A 55 -7.65 9.32 -4.79
C ARG A 55 -8.42 9.14 -3.48
N CYS A 56 -9.03 7.97 -3.28
CA CYS A 56 -9.75 7.64 -2.05
C CYS A 56 -8.82 7.31 -0.88
N ALA A 57 -7.54 7.03 -1.13
CA ALA A 57 -6.56 6.74 -0.09
C ALA A 57 -6.30 8.00 0.78
N PRO A 58 -6.51 7.94 2.11
CA PRO A 58 -6.24 9.07 2.99
C PRO A 58 -4.77 9.50 2.95
N ALA A 59 -4.52 10.80 2.88
CA ALA A 59 -3.17 11.34 2.97
C ALA A 59 -2.64 11.19 4.41
N VAL A 60 -1.89 10.12 4.68
CA VAL A 60 -1.33 9.85 6.00
C VAL A 60 0.12 10.37 6.10
N PRO A 61 0.46 11.18 7.12
CA PRO A 61 1.83 11.61 7.36
C PRO A 61 2.77 10.41 7.50
N ARG A 62 3.96 10.49 6.91
CA ARG A 62 4.97 9.42 6.96
C ARG A 62 5.34 9.02 8.40
N THR A 63 5.32 9.99 9.31
CA THR A 63 5.54 9.77 10.74
C THR A 63 4.49 8.85 11.33
N ARG A 64 3.20 9.03 10.99
CA ARG A 64 2.10 8.18 11.46
C ARG A 64 2.23 6.75 10.98
N VAL A 65 2.65 6.52 9.73
CA VAL A 65 2.90 5.16 9.22
C VAL A 65 4.02 4.49 10.02
N ARG A 66 5.12 5.22 10.25
CA ARG A 66 6.27 4.71 11.03
C ARG A 66 5.89 4.41 12.47
N THR A 67 5.11 5.27 13.11
CA THR A 67 4.67 5.03 14.49
C THR A 67 3.69 3.86 14.56
N THR A 68 2.76 3.72 13.60
CA THR A 68 1.86 2.56 13.56
C THR A 68 2.58 1.25 13.28
N MET A 69 3.62 1.26 12.43
CA MET A 69 4.45 0.07 12.21
C MET A 69 5.22 -0.27 13.48
N ARG A 70 5.82 0.73 14.14
CA ARG A 70 6.55 0.53 15.40
C ARG A 70 5.64 0.06 16.54
N ASP A 71 4.40 0.58 16.63
CA ASP A 71 3.39 0.14 17.59
C ASP A 71 2.94 -1.30 17.30
N ARG A 72 2.72 -1.65 16.03
CA ARG A 72 2.41 -3.03 15.62
C ARG A 72 3.55 -3.98 15.96
N GLU A 73 4.78 -3.61 15.63
CA GLU A 73 5.99 -4.38 15.97
C GLU A 73 6.06 -4.62 17.48
N GLN A 74 5.86 -3.59 18.31
CA GLN A 74 5.84 -3.75 19.77
C GLN A 74 4.72 -4.68 20.26
N ARG A 75 3.52 -4.59 19.69
CA ARG A 75 2.38 -5.46 20.04
C ARG A 75 2.60 -6.92 19.65
N THR A 76 3.38 -7.19 18.59
CA THR A 76 3.61 -8.56 18.10
C THR A 76 4.97 -9.14 18.50
N ALA A 77 5.93 -8.31 18.91
CA ALA A 77 7.27 -8.74 19.31
C ALA A 77 7.27 -9.51 20.63
N PHE A 78 6.30 -9.23 21.50
CA PHE A 78 6.11 -9.97 22.73
C PHE A 78 4.91 -10.91 22.57
N LEU A 79 5.06 -12.17 22.96
CA LEU A 79 3.92 -13.02 23.25
C LEU A 79 3.03 -12.25 24.23
N PRO A 80 1.68 -12.16 24.07
CA PRO A 80 0.83 -11.42 25.00
C PRO A 80 1.20 -11.81 26.42
N GLN A 81 1.90 -10.91 27.13
CA GLN A 81 2.30 -11.19 28.49
C GLN A 81 1.00 -11.33 29.27
N ARG A 82 0.79 -12.50 29.88
CA ARG A 82 -0.28 -12.68 30.88
C ARG A 82 -0.15 -11.51 31.84
N ASP A 83 -1.25 -10.78 31.98
CA ASP A 83 -1.34 -9.60 32.84
C ASP A 83 -0.55 -9.86 34.13
N PRO A 84 0.55 -9.12 34.36
CA PRO A 84 1.36 -9.31 35.57
C PRO A 84 0.57 -8.99 36.84
N ASP A 85 -0.58 -8.31 36.72
CA ASP A 85 -1.55 -8.06 37.78
C ASP A 85 -2.72 -9.06 37.79
N ALA A 86 -2.70 -10.10 36.94
CA ALA A 86 -3.71 -11.15 36.93
C ALA A 86 -3.80 -11.79 38.33
N ARG A 87 -5.05 -11.90 38.83
CA ARG A 87 -5.38 -12.47 40.14
C ARG A 87 -4.72 -13.85 40.28
N GLY A 88 -3.71 -13.95 41.13
CA GLY A 88 -2.94 -15.19 41.37
C GLY A 88 -1.45 -15.10 41.06
N ARG A 89 -0.95 -14.01 40.46
CA ARG A 89 0.49 -13.72 40.35
C ARG A 89 0.82 -12.25 40.64
N SER A 90 0.32 -11.71 41.75
CA SER A 90 0.72 -10.40 42.24
C SER A 90 2.22 -10.42 42.57
N ARG A 91 3.04 -9.70 41.80
CA ARG A 91 4.42 -9.44 42.23
C ARG A 91 4.40 -8.50 43.43
N PRO A 92 5.35 -8.62 44.39
CA PRO A 92 5.55 -7.58 45.38
C PRO A 92 5.78 -6.27 44.65
N ARG A 93 4.85 -5.31 44.81
CA ARG A 93 5.01 -3.97 44.26
C ARG A 93 6.25 -3.38 44.94
N ALA A 94 7.29 -3.05 44.19
CA ALA A 94 8.32 -2.17 44.72
C ALA A 94 7.61 -0.91 45.26
N PRO A 95 7.97 -0.41 46.46
CA PRO A 95 7.28 0.70 47.08
C PRO A 95 7.17 1.85 46.10
N GLY A 96 5.93 2.26 45.81
CA GLY A 96 5.63 3.33 44.87
C GLY A 96 6.25 4.62 45.37
N ARG A 97 7.32 5.07 44.71
CA ARG A 97 7.82 6.43 44.90
C ARG A 97 6.76 7.36 44.31
N LEU A 98 6.00 8.01 45.18
CA LEU A 98 5.14 9.13 44.80
C LEU A 98 6.05 10.19 44.16
N LEU A 99 5.95 10.37 42.85
CA LEU A 99 6.57 11.50 42.19
C LEU A 99 5.75 12.74 42.55
N LEU A 100 6.33 13.60 43.40
CA LEU A 100 5.86 14.96 43.62
C LEU A 100 5.87 15.68 42.27
N THR A 101 4.69 15.90 41.69
CA THR A 101 4.53 16.90 40.64
C THR A 101 4.43 18.25 41.37
N ALA A 102 5.40 19.13 41.12
CA ALA A 102 5.42 20.48 41.66
C ALA A 102 4.20 21.28 41.16
N ALA A 103 3.67 22.12 42.04
CA ALA A 103 2.59 23.06 41.81
C ALA A 103 3.00 24.19 40.86
#